data_AF-A0A7W1W729-F1
#
_entry.id   AF-A0A7W1W729-F1
#
_cell.length_a   1.000
_cell.length_b   1.000
_cell.length_c   1.000
_cell.angle_alpha   90.00
_cell.angle_beta   90.00
_cell.angle_gamma   90.00
#
_symmetry.space_group_name_H-M   'P 1'
#
loop_
_entity.id
_entity.type
_entity.pdbx_description
1 polymer ?
#
loop_
_entity_poly.entity_id
_entity_poly.type
_entity_poly.pdbx_seq_one_letter_code
_entity_poly.pdbx_strand_id
1 'polypeptide(L)'
;MMETNTPEGTDGFPKAYIRLRTVLDALEMNSLYYVLKPTNQDNKLRIERAMHATALLEECYKQIHGLIPKEELQSCPPGYHDCDGMCVPYDCPLISE
;
A
#
# COMPACT_ATOMS: atom_id res chain seq x y z
N MET A 1 35.86 -29.92 18.91
CA MET A 1 34.85 -29.76 17.84
C MET A 1 33.92 -28.67 18.30
N MET A 2 33.95 -27.50 17.66
CA MET A 2 33.06 -26.39 18.01
C MET A 2 31.69 -26.68 17.42
N GLU A 3 30.69 -26.85 18.26
CA GLU A 3 29.29 -26.83 17.85
C GLU A 3 28.94 -25.40 17.44
N THR A 4 28.68 -25.20 16.15
CA THR A 4 28.17 -23.93 15.64
C THR A 4 26.71 -23.80 16.05
N ASN A 5 26.45 -22.99 17.08
CA ASN A 5 25.11 -22.50 17.39
C ASN A 5 24.53 -21.82 16.16
N THR A 6 23.56 -22.46 15.52
CA THR A 6 22.77 -21.83 14.46
C THR A 6 21.75 -20.93 15.17
N PRO A 7 21.66 -19.62 14.87
CA PRO A 7 20.68 -18.78 15.54
C PRO A 7 19.28 -19.22 15.13
N GLU A 8 18.49 -19.72 16.08
CA GLU A 8 17.04 -19.80 15.95
C GLU A 8 16.50 -18.39 15.66
N GLY A 9 15.73 -18.21 14.57
CA GLY A 9 14.90 -17.01 14.42
C GLY A 9 14.86 -16.30 13.06
N THR A 10 15.38 -16.86 11.96
CA THR A 10 15.39 -16.17 10.65
C THR A 10 14.45 -16.75 9.57
N ASP A 11 13.74 -17.86 9.83
CA ASP A 11 12.91 -18.52 8.82
C ASP A 11 11.52 -17.88 8.61
N GLY A 12 11.05 -17.10 9.58
CA GLY A 12 9.68 -16.58 9.62
C GLY A 12 9.50 -15.28 8.83
N PHE A 13 10.49 -14.39 8.86
CA PHE A 13 10.40 -13.09 8.18
C PHE A 13 10.21 -13.23 6.67
N PRO A 14 10.99 -14.07 5.93
CA PRO A 14 10.76 -14.25 4.51
C PRO A 14 9.34 -14.73 4.19
N LYS A 15 8.79 -15.67 4.97
CA LYS A 15 7.42 -16.18 4.79
C LYS A 15 6.37 -15.10 5.07
N ALA A 16 6.55 -14.33 6.15
CA ALA A 16 5.66 -13.22 6.49
C ALA A 16 5.68 -12.12 5.43
N TYR A 17 6.88 -11.76 4.95
CA TYR A 17 7.07 -10.78 3.89
C TYR A 17 6.40 -11.22 2.58
N ILE A 18 6.62 -12.46 2.14
CA ILE A 18 5.98 -13.00 0.93
C ILE A 18 4.46 -12.95 1.06
N ARG A 19 3.92 -13.29 2.23
CA ARG A 19 2.47 -13.22 2.48
C ARG A 19 1.95 -11.79 2.42
N LEU A 20 2.64 -10.83 3.06
CA LEU A 20 2.29 -9.42 2.98
C LEU A 20 2.27 -8.94 1.53
N ARG A 21 3.33 -9.23 0.77
CA ARG A 21 3.44 -8.85 -0.64
C ARG A 21 2.29 -9.42 -1.47
N THR A 22 1.96 -10.69 -1.26
CA THR A 22 0.84 -11.36 -1.95
C THR A 22 -0.50 -10.64 -1.70
N VAL A 23 -0.75 -10.20 -0.47
CA VAL A 23 -1.98 -9.46 -0.14
C VAL A 23 -1.99 -8.09 -0.82
N LEU A 24 -0.87 -7.36 -0.80
CA LEU A 24 -0.75 -6.05 -1.45
C LEU A 24 -0.99 -6.16 -2.96
N ASP A 25 -0.37 -7.14 -3.62
CA ASP A 25 -0.56 -7.38 -5.06
C ASP A 25 -2.02 -7.72 -5.39
N ALA A 26 -2.67 -8.54 -4.57
CA ALA A 26 -4.08 -8.89 -4.76
C ALA A 26 -5.02 -7.69 -4.55
N LEU A 27 -4.73 -6.82 -3.56
CA LEU A 27 -5.50 -5.60 -3.33
C LEU A 27 -5.37 -4.61 -4.50
N GLU A 28 -4.16 -4.41 -5.02
CA GLU A 28 -3.91 -3.57 -6.20
C GLU A 28 -4.70 -4.10 -7.41
N MET A 29 -4.51 -5.38 -7.76
CA MET A 29 -5.15 -6.00 -8.92
C MET A 29 -6.67 -5.96 -8.85
N ASN A 30 -7.26 -6.28 -7.71
CA ASN A 30 -8.72 -6.30 -7.56
C ASN A 30 -9.31 -4.88 -7.54
N SER A 31 -8.61 -3.90 -6.96
CA SER A 31 -9.05 -2.49 -6.97
C SER A 31 -9.08 -1.95 -8.39
N LEU A 32 -8.01 -2.18 -9.17
CA LEU A 32 -7.96 -1.79 -10.57
C LEU A 32 -9.05 -2.49 -11.38
N TYR A 33 -9.25 -3.80 -11.18
CA TYR A 33 -10.31 -4.55 -11.85
C TYR A 33 -11.70 -3.99 -11.53
N TYR A 34 -11.98 -3.65 -10.27
CA TYR A 34 -13.25 -3.05 -9.88
C TYR A 34 -13.49 -1.70 -10.57
N VAL A 35 -12.49 -0.80 -10.56
CA VAL A 35 -12.56 0.52 -11.19
C VAL A 35 -12.75 0.40 -12.71
N LEU A 36 -11.96 -0.46 -13.35
CA LEU A 36 -11.92 -0.62 -14.81
C LEU A 36 -12.97 -1.60 -15.36
N LYS A 37 -13.75 -2.25 -14.48
CA LYS A 37 -14.74 -3.26 -14.87
C LYS A 37 -15.60 -2.73 -16.03
N PRO A 38 -15.61 -3.40 -17.19
CA PRO A 38 -16.35 -2.96 -18.36
C PRO A 38 -17.82 -2.74 -18.03
N THR A 39 -18.25 -1.49 -18.14
CA THR A 39 -19.64 -1.07 -18.20
C THR A 39 -19.82 -0.37 -19.53
N ASN A 40 -21.06 -0.09 -19.93
CA ASN A 40 -21.38 0.64 -21.15
C ASN A 40 -20.84 2.09 -21.04
N GLN A 41 -19.53 2.27 -21.25
CA GLN A 41 -18.77 3.53 -21.36
C GLN A 41 -19.07 4.63 -20.32
N ASP A 42 -19.59 4.29 -19.14
CA ASP A 42 -19.91 5.31 -18.14
C ASP A 42 -18.67 5.71 -17.34
N ASN A 43 -17.99 6.75 -17.80
CA ASN A 43 -16.86 7.36 -17.09
C ASN A 43 -17.26 7.84 -15.69
N LYS A 44 -18.51 8.25 -15.46
CA LYS A 44 -18.98 8.67 -14.15
C LYS A 44 -18.93 7.50 -13.16
N LEU A 45 -19.40 6.33 -13.57
CA LEU A 45 -19.35 5.13 -12.74
C LEU A 45 -17.91 4.68 -12.45
N ARG A 46 -16.96 4.88 -13.36
CA ARG A 46 -15.53 4.61 -13.10
C ARG A 46 -14.96 5.56 -12.05
N ILE A 47 -15.31 6.84 -12.11
CA ILE A 47 -14.93 7.84 -11.11
C ILE A 47 -15.51 7.48 -9.74
N GLU A 48 -16.80 7.16 -9.67
CA GLU A 48 -17.46 6.76 -8.42
C GLU A 48 -16.80 5.52 -7.80
N ARG A 49 -16.45 4.52 -8.62
CA ARG A 49 -15.73 3.33 -8.16
C ARG A 49 -14.31 3.63 -7.71
N ALA A 50 -13.60 4.53 -8.40
CA ALA A 50 -12.26 4.96 -8.01
C ALA A 50 -12.31 5.64 -6.64
N MET A 51 -13.21 6.62 -6.45
CA MET A 51 -13.41 7.28 -5.15
C MET A 51 -13.76 6.27 -4.05
N HIS A 52 -14.65 5.31 -4.34
CA HIS A 52 -15.02 4.28 -3.38
C HIS A 52 -13.84 3.37 -3.01
N ALA A 53 -13.06 2.91 -4.00
CA ALA A 53 -11.87 2.09 -3.75
C ALA A 53 -10.81 2.86 -2.95
N THR A 54 -10.58 4.13 -3.29
CA THR A 54 -9.68 5.01 -2.55
C THR A 54 -10.10 5.13 -1.09
N ALA A 55 -11.37 5.41 -0.80
CA ALA A 55 -11.85 5.54 0.59
C ALA A 55 -11.63 4.26 1.42
N LEU A 56 -11.81 3.08 0.83
CA LEU A 56 -11.56 1.80 1.50
C LEU A 56 -10.06 1.57 1.79
N LEU A 57 -9.19 1.89 0.82
CA LEU A 57 -7.75 1.70 0.95
C LEU A 57 -7.10 2.72 1.87
N GLU A 58 -7.57 3.97 1.87
CA GLU A 58 -7.12 5.01 2.80
C GLU A 58 -7.36 4.62 4.26
N GLU A 59 -8.46 3.92 4.56
CA GLU A 59 -8.75 3.42 5.90
C GLU A 59 -7.71 2.36 6.32
N CYS A 60 -7.39 1.42 5.43
CA CYS A 60 -6.30 0.46 5.68
C CYS A 60 -4.95 1.16 5.86
N TYR A 61 -4.66 2.17 5.04
CA TYR A 61 -3.43 2.96 5.15
C TYR A 61 -3.35 3.66 6.51
N LYS A 62 -4.41 4.35 6.96
CA LYS A 62 -4.46 5.02 8.27
C LYS A 62 -4.21 4.06 9.42
N GLN A 63 -4.78 2.85 9.36
CA GLN A 63 -4.55 1.83 10.37
C GLN A 63 -3.09 1.37 10.43
N ILE A 64 -2.46 1.13 9.28
CA ILE A 64 -1.04 0.72 9.21
C ILE A 64 -0.13 1.89 9.62
N HIS A 65 -0.38 3.07 9.07
CA HIS A 65 0.39 4.29 9.35
C HIS A 65 0.33 4.67 10.84
N GLY A 66 -0.81 4.47 11.50
CA GLY A 66 -0.96 4.67 12.93
C GLY A 66 -0.14 3.72 13.82
N LEU A 67 0.43 2.65 13.25
CA LEU A 67 1.37 1.76 13.95
C LEU A 67 2.81 2.24 13.87
N ILE A 68 3.11 3.22 13.02
CA ILE A 68 4.46 3.77 12.86
C ILE A 68 4.70 4.82 13.96
N PRO A 69 5.80 4.75 14.73
CA PRO A 69 6.13 5.75 15.74
C PRO A 69 6.19 7.16 15.15
N LYS A 70 5.71 8.16 15.90
CA LYS A 70 5.65 9.56 15.41
C LYS A 70 7.02 10.11 15.06
N GLU A 71 8.05 9.64 15.73
CA GLU A 71 9.46 10.01 15.49
C GLU A 71 9.93 9.54 14.11
N GLU A 72 9.34 8.47 13.57
CA GLU A 72 9.62 7.91 12.25
C GLU A 72 8.73 8.51 11.14
N LEU A 73 7.68 9.26 11.52
CA LEU A 73 6.70 9.88 10.62
C LEU A 73 7.03 11.32 10.20
N GLN A 74 8.21 11.86 10.56
CA GLN A 74 8.55 13.26 10.32
C GLN A 74 8.62 13.64 8.83
N SER A 75 8.80 12.67 7.94
CA SER A 75 8.78 12.85 6.49
C SER A 75 8.59 11.51 5.80
N CYS A 76 8.10 11.51 4.55
CA CYS A 76 8.18 10.31 3.73
C CYS A 76 9.62 9.78 3.64
N PRO A 77 9.83 8.45 3.60
CA PRO A 77 11.16 7.87 3.50
C PRO A 77 11.93 8.39 2.28
N PRO A 78 13.28 8.35 2.29
CA PRO A 78 14.08 8.75 1.13
C PRO A 78 13.63 8.02 -0.15
N GLY A 79 13.38 8.80 -1.21
CA GLY A 79 12.85 8.27 -2.49
C GLY A 79 11.32 8.18 -2.58
N TYR A 80 10.59 8.65 -1.56
CA TYR A 80 9.14 8.78 -1.57
C TYR A 80 8.71 10.25 -1.50
N HIS A 81 7.52 10.53 -2.02
CA HIS A 81 6.88 11.84 -2.09
C HIS A 81 5.62 11.83 -1.23
N ASP A 82 5.37 12.91 -0.50
CA ASP A 82 4.12 13.10 0.25
C ASP A 82 3.02 13.58 -0.70
N CYS A 83 2.03 12.71 -0.94
CA CYS A 83 0.84 13.01 -1.70
C CYS A 83 -0.37 12.98 -0.75
N ASP A 84 -0.69 14.14 -0.19
CA ASP A 84 -1.80 14.33 0.75
C ASP A 84 -1.77 13.37 1.95
N GLY A 85 -0.59 13.18 2.56
CA GLY A 85 -0.38 12.31 3.70
C GLY A 85 -0.10 10.85 3.33
N MET A 86 -0.03 10.52 2.04
CA MET A 86 0.36 9.21 1.54
C MET A 86 1.75 9.25 0.89
N CYS A 87 2.67 8.45 1.44
CA CYS A 87 4.02 8.33 0.88
C CYS A 87 4.04 7.38 -0.33
N VAL A 88 4.36 7.89 -1.52
CA VAL A 88 4.41 7.13 -2.77
C VAL A 88 5.76 7.28 -3.49
N PRO A 89 6.23 6.29 -4.27
CA PRO A 89 7.54 6.33 -4.92
C PRO A 89 7.55 7.10 -6.27
N TYR A 90 6.52 7.88 -6.55
CA TYR A 90 6.33 8.63 -7.79
C TYR A 90 5.77 10.02 -7.49
N ASP A 91 5.92 10.95 -8.44
CA ASP A 91 5.36 12.29 -8.30
C ASP A 91 3.83 12.22 -8.15
N CYS A 92 3.30 13.06 -7.26
CA CYS A 92 1.85 13.15 -7.07
C CYS A 92 1.17 13.53 -8.38
N PRO A 93 0.05 12.89 -8.75
CA PRO A 93 -0.73 13.36 -9.88
C PRO A 93 -1.14 14.81 -9.62
N LEU A 94 -0.92 15.69 -10.60
CA LEU A 94 -1.38 17.08 -10.51
C LEU A 94 -2.90 17.08 -10.38
N ILE A 95 -3.41 17.26 -9.17
CA ILE A 95 -4.83 17.55 -8.95
C ILE A 95 -4.96 19.06 -9.18
N SER A 96 -5.37 19.46 -10.38
CA SER A 96 -5.78 20.84 -10.62
C SER A 96 -7.06 21.10 -9.82
N GLU A 97 -6.97 21.99 -8.82
CA GLU A 97 -8.14 22.57 -8.13
C GLU A 97 -9.11 23.23 -9.10
#